data_AF-A0A024FDJ7-F1
#
_entry.id   AF-A0A024FDJ7-F1
#
_cell.length_a   1.000
_cell.length_b   1.000
_cell.length_c   1.000
_cell.angle_alpha   90.00
_cell.angle_beta   90.00
_cell.angle_gamma   90.00
#
_symmetry.space_group_name_H-M   'P 1'
#
loop_
_entity.id
_entity.type
_entity.pdbx_description
1 polymer ?
#
loop_
_entity_poly.entity_id
_entity_poly.type
_entity_poly.pdbx_seq_one_letter_code
_entity_poly.pdbx_strand_id
1 'polypeptide(L)'
;MKFKYVLSLFLLFSVIISGFAQTPKELLCKILDYESKYPVSYATIKFEGTPNGVIADEEGEFRLPINYKESYEKIVISSIGFETLKIDLNTLKINTINTIYLEPKIEALGAVLISGSTKSNKKDIRVEDIVRNSIGKIPTNYPYSPHSYMSYYRDYQLVNNNYYNLNEAIVESFDAGFNTSKYLYKDNTSAIYSYNVNNKFYQDTLLLNSIYGKSKTLVYDNSAKLGTEIQNELEILNIHNPIRNYNKSSFSFIYVFRDDFVNNHRFKLLSVKYIDDVPLYEIEFITKENPNSKYMGAGKIYIAKSNFAIHKIEYSVFSNKNYNSARSKDNAFGNLSRKSGNILFEVTVEYKVVGNKMFLNYMTFNNRFIIKEPNPFKVESFDFDPNDQYFYIKFNKPVDESTIKRKSNFKLRYQDKKLIVREIRLEDINTVRIKVLDWSAGISTNVQSVKSEDFSYKLKKIKDTFGTVINKESRLVGYQFRELFTQEIFESKKLPSDLIFVNKAMPLQNTRVNIPNFNLDRYWVNSPLKQTKASSR
;
A
#
# COMPACT_ATOMS: atom_id res chain seq x y z
N MET A 1 32.09 0.07 78.74
CA MET A 1 33.01 -0.68 77.86
C MET A 1 32.24 -1.10 76.60
N LYS A 2 32.78 -0.72 75.42
CA LYS A 2 32.73 -1.35 74.07
C LYS A 2 31.48 -2.21 73.74
N PHE A 3 30.70 -1.93 72.70
CA PHE A 3 31.13 -2.08 71.31
C PHE A 3 30.25 -1.27 70.31
N LYS A 4 30.94 -0.58 69.39
CA LYS A 4 30.45 -0.10 68.08
C LYS A 4 30.18 -1.30 67.16
N TYR A 5 29.10 -1.29 66.38
CA TYR A 5 29.04 -1.66 64.94
C TYR A 5 27.72 -1.09 64.39
N VAL A 6 27.76 0.04 63.69
CA VAL A 6 27.56 0.14 62.24
C VAL A 6 26.27 -0.55 61.78
N LEU A 7 25.17 0.20 61.76
CA LEU A 7 24.06 -0.04 60.84
C LEU A 7 23.81 1.23 60.02
N SER A 8 24.85 1.61 59.26
CA SER A 8 24.72 2.45 58.08
C SER A 8 24.16 1.56 56.97
N LEU A 9 22.84 1.40 56.94
CA LEU A 9 22.14 0.72 55.84
C LEU A 9 20.66 1.12 55.79
N PHE A 10 20.38 2.42 55.65
CA PHE A 10 19.03 2.89 55.32
C PHE A 10 19.08 4.19 54.51
N LEU A 11 19.92 4.21 53.46
CA LEU A 11 20.07 5.39 52.60
C LEU A 11 20.47 5.05 51.15
N LEU A 12 20.00 3.90 50.64
CA LEU A 12 20.34 3.48 49.27
C LEU A 12 19.30 2.57 48.61
N PHE A 13 18.01 2.73 48.94
CA PHE A 13 16.95 2.12 48.16
C PHE A 13 15.78 3.10 47.99
N SER A 14 15.26 3.14 46.76
CA SER A 14 14.07 3.87 46.30
C SER A 14 14.17 5.39 46.10
N VAL A 15 15.14 5.82 45.28
CA VAL A 15 14.86 6.90 44.32
C VAL A 15 15.11 6.32 42.92
N ILE A 16 14.28 5.34 42.56
CA ILE A 16 14.02 5.03 41.14
C ILE A 16 13.20 6.22 40.68
N ILE A 17 13.88 7.27 40.22
CA ILE A 17 13.23 8.27 39.36
C ILE A 17 12.93 7.49 38.09
N SER A 18 11.75 6.90 38.05
CA SER A 18 11.05 6.63 36.82
C SER A 18 10.88 8.00 36.16
N GLY A 19 11.89 8.40 35.40
CA GLY A 19 11.74 9.43 34.39
C GLY A 19 10.70 8.87 33.44
N PHE A 20 9.43 9.20 33.70
CA PHE A 20 8.42 9.15 32.67
C PHE A 20 9.00 9.99 31.55
N ALA A 21 9.48 9.33 30.49
CA ALA A 21 9.75 10.00 29.24
C ALA A 21 8.45 10.73 28.90
N GLN A 22 8.45 12.05 29.09
CA GLN A 22 7.31 12.87 28.76
C GLN A 22 7.13 12.67 27.26
N THR A 23 6.00 12.09 26.85
CA THR A 23 5.59 12.13 25.45
C THR A 23 5.70 13.60 25.03
N PRO A 24 6.51 13.93 24.02
CA PRO A 24 6.69 15.31 23.61
C PRO A 24 5.30 15.88 23.33
N LYS A 25 5.00 17.05 23.89
CA LYS A 25 3.73 17.71 23.61
C LYS A 25 3.70 18.02 22.11
N GLU A 26 2.57 17.73 21.47
CA GLU A 26 2.37 17.93 20.03
C GLU A 26 1.26 18.95 19.80
N LEU A 27 1.39 19.73 18.73
CA LEU A 27 0.29 20.50 18.15
C LEU A 27 -0.44 19.59 17.17
N LEU A 28 -1.70 19.29 17.48
CA LEU A 28 -2.57 18.51 16.61
C LEU A 28 -3.29 19.47 15.67
N CYS A 29 -3.23 19.21 14.37
CA CYS A 29 -3.82 20.06 13.35
C CYS A 29 -4.62 19.24 12.33
N LYS A 30 -5.68 19.84 11.79
CA LYS A 30 -6.50 19.26 10.72
C LYS A 30 -6.83 20.31 9.67
N ILE A 31 -6.52 20.00 8.42
CA ILE A 31 -6.71 20.88 7.26
C ILE A 31 -7.99 20.48 6.54
N LEU A 32 -8.92 21.42 6.42
CA LEU A 32 -10.20 21.24 5.73
C LEU A 32 -10.33 22.26 4.59
N ASP A 33 -11.01 21.86 3.53
CA ASP A 33 -11.47 22.78 2.50
C ASP A 33 -12.50 23.75 3.12
N TYR A 34 -12.30 25.05 2.91
CA TYR A 34 -13.23 26.07 3.39
C TYR A 34 -14.64 25.90 2.81
N GLU A 35 -14.79 25.50 1.55
CA GLU A 35 -16.10 25.35 0.90
C GLU A 35 -16.75 24.01 1.26
N SER A 36 -16.12 22.89 0.90
CA SER A 36 -16.74 21.56 1.06
C SER A 36 -16.68 21.00 2.47
N LYS A 37 -15.81 21.55 3.33
CA LYS A 37 -15.48 21.05 4.68
C LYS A 37 -14.87 19.64 4.68
N TYR A 38 -14.52 19.10 3.52
CA TYR A 38 -13.79 17.84 3.42
C TYR A 38 -12.30 18.03 3.74
N PRO A 39 -11.63 16.97 4.22
CA PRO A 39 -10.19 17.00 4.41
C PRO A 39 -9.40 17.37 3.16
N VAL A 40 -8.37 18.22 3.33
CA VAL A 40 -7.36 18.44 2.29
C VAL A 40 -6.22 17.44 2.51
N SER A 41 -6.35 16.28 1.89
CA SER A 41 -5.37 15.20 1.98
C SER A 41 -4.01 15.62 1.44
N TYR A 42 -2.92 15.19 2.11
CA TYR A 42 -1.55 15.36 1.64
C TYR A 42 -1.10 16.80 1.35
N ALA A 43 -1.72 17.78 2.02
CA ALA A 43 -1.23 19.16 2.00
C ALA A 43 0.21 19.23 2.53
N THR A 44 1.03 20.08 1.92
CA THR A 44 2.43 20.31 2.33
C THR A 44 2.49 21.42 3.36
N ILE A 45 3.16 21.17 4.49
CA ILE A 45 3.37 22.12 5.58
C ILE A 45 4.87 22.35 5.72
N LYS A 46 5.35 23.58 5.58
CA LYS A 46 6.76 23.96 5.78
C LYS A 46 6.89 25.00 6.86
N PHE A 47 8.01 25.01 7.59
CA PHE A 47 8.35 26.19 8.38
C PHE A 47 8.87 27.29 7.46
N GLU A 48 8.37 28.50 7.65
CA GLU A 48 8.75 29.64 6.81
C GLU A 48 10.28 29.85 6.86
N GLY A 49 10.90 30.05 5.70
CA GLY A 49 12.35 30.25 5.58
C GLY A 49 13.19 28.98 5.66
N THR A 50 12.60 27.79 5.78
CA THR A 50 13.34 26.52 5.81
C THR A 50 12.88 25.52 4.76
N PRO A 51 13.75 24.57 4.36
CA PRO A 51 13.33 23.43 3.56
C PRO A 51 12.52 22.40 4.38
N ASN A 52 12.63 22.42 5.71
CA ASN A 52 12.03 21.48 6.65
C ASN A 52 10.50 21.60 6.67
N GLY A 53 9.82 20.46 6.71
CA GLY A 53 8.37 20.40 6.74
C GLY A 53 7.81 18.99 6.88
N VAL A 54 6.49 18.91 6.93
CA VAL A 54 5.71 17.67 6.94
C VAL A 54 4.58 17.74 5.95
N ILE A 55 3.95 16.59 5.75
CA ILE A 55 2.84 16.43 4.82
C ILE A 55 1.71 15.83 5.62
N ALA A 56 0.51 16.40 5.48
CA ALA A 56 -0.69 15.89 6.13
C ALA A 56 -1.04 14.48 5.63
N ASP A 57 -1.76 13.72 6.43
CA ASP A 57 -2.23 12.40 6.02
C ASP A 57 -3.44 12.47 5.06
N GLU A 58 -4.04 11.31 4.77
CA GLU A 58 -5.24 11.19 3.94
C GLU A 58 -6.47 11.93 4.52
N GLU A 59 -6.52 12.15 5.83
CA GLU A 59 -7.61 12.83 6.55
C GLU A 59 -7.27 14.32 6.82
N GLY A 60 -6.22 14.84 6.19
CA GLY A 60 -5.77 16.22 6.34
C GLY A 60 -5.14 16.51 7.70
N GLU A 61 -4.79 15.49 8.48
CA GLU A 61 -4.24 15.62 9.82
C GLU A 61 -2.71 15.68 9.79
N PHE A 62 -2.13 16.53 10.62
CA PHE A 62 -0.69 16.59 10.85
C PHE A 62 -0.36 17.00 12.28
N ARG A 63 0.86 16.68 12.70
CA ARG A 63 1.37 16.93 14.04
C ARG A 63 2.70 17.67 13.97
N LEU A 64 2.85 18.67 14.83
CA LEU A 64 4.10 19.40 15.00
C LEU A 64 4.58 19.27 16.45
N PRO A 65 5.84 18.88 16.70
CA PRO A 65 6.38 18.85 18.05
C PRO A 65 6.44 20.28 18.63
N ILE A 66 6.13 20.44 19.93
CA ILE A 66 5.92 21.78 20.51
C ILE A 66 7.17 22.68 20.48
N ASN A 67 8.36 22.08 20.57
CA ASN A 67 9.65 22.80 20.52
C ASN A 67 9.84 23.58 19.21
N TYR A 68 9.13 23.21 18.14
CA TYR A 68 9.15 23.97 16.89
C TYR A 68 8.51 25.37 17.02
N LYS A 69 7.64 25.60 18.02
CA LYS A 69 7.15 26.95 18.33
C LYS A 69 8.25 27.91 18.79
N GLU A 70 9.29 27.37 19.43
CA GLU A 70 10.43 28.16 19.91
C GLU A 70 11.43 28.45 18.79
N SER A 71 11.45 27.58 17.77
CA SER A 71 12.42 27.66 16.66
C SER A 71 11.88 28.40 15.43
N TYR A 72 10.54 28.47 15.28
CA TYR A 72 9.90 29.02 14.08
C TYR A 72 8.67 29.86 14.45
N GLU A 73 8.49 30.97 13.73
CA GLU A 73 7.33 31.86 13.93
C GLU A 73 6.11 31.39 13.13
N LYS A 74 6.31 30.93 11.89
CA LYS A 74 5.21 30.67 10.95
C LYS A 74 5.38 29.35 10.21
N ILE A 75 4.24 28.78 9.85
CA ILE A 75 4.14 27.68 8.88
C ILE A 75 3.45 28.17 7.60
N VAL A 76 3.85 27.58 6.48
CA VAL A 76 3.25 27.77 5.16
C VAL A 76 2.60 26.46 4.74
N ILE A 77 1.33 26.51 4.39
CA ILE A 77 0.52 25.36 3.97
C ILE A 77 0.14 25.54 2.51
N SER A 78 0.46 24.56 1.67
CA SER A 78 0.10 24.56 0.25
C SER A 78 -0.44 23.20 -0.22
N SER A 79 -1.36 23.25 -1.18
CA SER A 79 -1.96 22.07 -1.82
C SER A 79 -2.45 22.43 -3.21
N ILE A 80 -2.41 21.49 -4.16
CA ILE A 80 -2.88 21.72 -5.53
C ILE A 80 -4.38 22.06 -5.50
N GLY A 81 -4.73 23.22 -6.07
CA GLY A 81 -6.10 23.72 -6.16
C GLY A 81 -6.53 24.64 -5.03
N PHE A 82 -5.64 24.97 -4.09
CA PHE A 82 -5.91 25.84 -2.95
C PHE A 82 -4.97 27.04 -2.91
N GLU A 83 -5.40 28.10 -2.22
CA GLU A 83 -4.52 29.23 -1.90
C GLU A 83 -3.49 28.84 -0.85
N THR A 84 -2.26 29.31 -1.02
CA THR A 84 -1.18 29.08 -0.06
C THR A 84 -1.42 29.91 1.19
N LEU A 85 -1.58 29.25 2.33
CA LEU A 85 -1.91 29.88 3.60
C LEU A 85 -0.68 29.97 4.50
N LYS A 86 -0.46 31.14 5.13
CA LYS A 86 0.55 31.34 6.17
C LYS A 86 -0.11 31.46 7.54
N ILE A 87 0.37 30.70 8.52
CA ILE A 87 -0.17 30.68 9.89
C ILE A 87 0.96 30.93 10.88
N ASP A 88 0.71 31.81 11.85
CA ASP A 88 1.59 32.02 13.00
C ASP A 88 1.42 30.85 13.99
N LEU A 89 2.52 30.16 14.29
CA LEU A 89 2.55 29.01 15.20
C LEU A 89 2.08 29.36 16.61
N ASN A 90 2.25 30.60 17.05
CA ASN A 90 1.78 31.06 18.37
C ASN A 90 0.26 31.03 18.49
N THR A 91 -0.47 31.12 17.39
CA THR A 91 -1.95 31.05 17.36
C THR A 91 -2.49 29.63 17.60
N LEU A 92 -1.67 28.59 17.37
CA LEU A 92 -2.08 27.20 17.52
C LEU A 92 -2.15 26.81 19.01
N LYS A 93 -3.23 26.17 19.43
CA LYS A 93 -3.45 25.76 20.82
C LYS A 93 -2.89 24.36 21.08
N ILE A 94 -2.37 24.16 22.28
CA ILE A 94 -1.91 22.85 22.78
C ILE A 94 -3.13 22.08 23.31
N ASN A 95 -3.07 20.74 23.31
CA ASN A 95 -4.11 19.84 23.85
C ASN A 95 -5.48 19.91 23.14
N THR A 96 -5.55 20.47 21.94
CA THR A 96 -6.76 20.47 21.11
C THR A 96 -6.38 20.32 19.64
N ILE A 97 -7.35 19.92 18.81
CA ILE A 97 -7.17 19.84 17.36
C ILE A 97 -7.40 21.24 16.78
N ASN A 98 -6.34 21.83 16.23
CA ASN A 98 -6.39 23.09 15.51
C ASN A 98 -6.97 22.84 14.11
N THR A 99 -8.18 23.30 13.86
CA THR A 99 -8.80 23.20 12.53
C THR A 99 -8.36 24.38 11.68
N ILE A 100 -7.77 24.08 10.52
CA ILE A 100 -7.25 25.05 9.56
C ILE A 100 -8.08 24.92 8.28
N TYR A 101 -8.55 26.04 7.73
CA TYR A 101 -9.29 26.06 6.48
C TYR A 101 -8.43 26.58 5.34
N LEU A 102 -8.39 25.87 4.23
CA LEU A 102 -7.79 26.36 2.97
C LEU A 102 -8.89 26.79 2.02
N GLU A 103 -8.73 27.97 1.42
CA GLU A 103 -9.64 28.48 0.40
C GLU A 103 -9.28 27.88 -0.97
N PRO A 104 -10.26 27.33 -1.72
CA PRO A 104 -10.03 26.90 -3.08
C PRO A 104 -9.53 28.05 -3.96
N LYS A 105 -8.46 27.81 -4.73
CA LYS A 105 -7.96 28.79 -5.68
C LYS A 105 -8.74 28.67 -6.99
N ILE A 106 -9.77 29.51 -7.13
CA ILE A 106 -10.66 29.54 -8.30
C ILE A 106 -10.28 30.76 -9.14
N GLU A 107 -9.48 30.57 -10.19
CA GLU A 107 -9.45 31.54 -11.29
C GLU A 107 -10.44 31.08 -12.36
N ALA A 108 -11.38 31.96 -12.70
CA ALA A 108 -12.44 31.70 -13.67
C ALA A 108 -11.85 31.33 -15.04
N LEU A 109 -11.86 30.04 -15.37
CA LEU A 109 -11.69 29.63 -16.76
C LEU A 109 -13.02 29.90 -17.47
N GLY A 110 -13.00 30.80 -18.46
CA GLY A 110 -14.01 30.85 -19.49
C GLY A 110 -14.22 29.43 -20.01
N ALA A 111 -15.46 28.94 -19.88
CA ALA A 111 -15.82 27.57 -20.19
C ALA A 111 -15.21 27.14 -21.53
N VAL A 112 -14.24 26.22 -21.49
CA VAL A 112 -13.81 25.55 -22.71
C VAL A 112 -14.87 24.50 -23.03
N LEU A 113 -15.98 24.98 -23.60
CA LEU A 113 -16.92 24.15 -24.34
C LEU A 113 -16.18 23.59 -25.55
N ILE A 114 -15.51 22.45 -25.37
CA ILE A 114 -15.13 21.59 -26.50
C ILE A 114 -16.37 20.80 -26.90
N SER A 115 -17.37 21.51 -27.42
CA SER A 115 -18.35 20.97 -28.34
C SER A 115 -17.84 21.29 -29.75
N GLY A 116 -17.84 20.29 -30.61
CA GLY A 116 -17.09 20.29 -31.87
C GLY A 116 -17.31 21.51 -32.78
N SER A 117 -16.30 21.73 -33.62
CA SER A 117 -16.31 22.62 -34.79
C SER A 117 -16.41 24.12 -34.50
N THR A 118 -15.28 24.84 -34.58
CA THR A 118 -14.99 25.73 -35.73
C THR A 118 -13.63 26.44 -35.58
N LYS A 119 -12.89 26.42 -36.70
CA LYS A 119 -11.65 27.13 -37.06
C LYS A 119 -11.20 28.29 -36.15
N SER A 120 -10.13 28.07 -35.39
CA SER A 120 -9.21 29.12 -34.92
C SER A 120 -7.78 28.68 -35.24
N ASN A 121 -6.99 29.56 -35.85
CA ASN A 121 -5.63 29.32 -36.33
C ASN A 121 -4.55 29.23 -35.21
N LYS A 122 -4.92 28.83 -33.99
CA LYS A 122 -3.96 28.29 -33.00
C LYS A 122 -4.07 26.77 -33.10
N LYS A 123 -2.94 26.11 -33.38
CA LYS A 123 -2.87 24.65 -33.35
C LYS A 123 -3.18 24.19 -31.92
N ASP A 124 -4.44 23.88 -31.64
CA ASP A 124 -4.88 23.38 -30.34
C ASP A 124 -4.05 22.15 -30.02
N ILE A 125 -3.19 22.26 -28.99
CA ILE A 125 -2.34 21.16 -28.54
C ILE A 125 -3.28 20.07 -28.02
N ARG A 126 -3.22 18.87 -28.59
CA ARG A 126 -4.06 17.75 -28.13
C ARG A 126 -3.65 17.39 -26.70
N VAL A 127 -4.60 16.91 -25.89
CA VAL A 127 -4.32 16.54 -24.50
C VAL A 127 -3.23 15.46 -24.43
N GLU A 128 -3.23 14.53 -25.37
CA GLU A 128 -2.19 13.52 -25.55
C GLU A 128 -0.81 14.13 -25.81
N ASP A 129 -0.73 15.24 -26.56
CA ASP A 129 0.52 15.94 -26.82
C ASP A 129 1.05 16.64 -25.56
N ILE A 130 0.17 17.18 -24.71
CA ILE A 130 0.57 17.74 -23.40
C ILE A 130 1.23 16.66 -22.54
N VAL A 131 0.60 15.49 -22.44
CA VAL A 131 1.13 14.35 -21.66
C VAL A 131 2.41 13.80 -22.28
N ARG A 132 2.47 13.66 -23.61
CA ARG A 132 3.68 13.19 -24.30
C ARG A 132 4.85 14.16 -24.10
N ASN A 133 4.58 15.46 -24.20
CA ASN A 133 5.59 16.49 -23.98
C ASN A 133 6.07 16.51 -22.54
N SER A 134 5.20 16.34 -21.54
CA SER A 134 5.61 16.30 -20.14
C SER A 134 6.53 15.13 -19.83
N ILE A 135 6.24 13.94 -20.37
CA ILE A 135 7.11 12.78 -20.23
C ILE A 135 8.43 13.00 -20.97
N GLY A 136 8.39 13.57 -22.18
CA GLY A 136 9.58 13.95 -22.94
C GLY A 136 10.46 15.01 -22.27
N LYS A 137 9.90 15.80 -21.34
CA LYS A 137 10.61 16.82 -20.55
C LYS A 137 11.13 16.31 -19.20
N ILE A 138 10.89 15.06 -18.82
CA ILE A 138 11.48 14.46 -17.61
C ILE A 138 13.02 14.59 -17.62
N PRO A 139 13.74 14.31 -18.72
CA PRO A 139 15.18 14.55 -18.81
C PRO A 139 15.65 15.96 -18.45
N THR A 140 14.84 16.98 -18.72
CA THR A 140 15.24 18.39 -18.52
C THR A 140 14.70 18.98 -17.24
N ASN A 141 13.54 18.52 -16.75
CA ASN A 141 12.86 19.11 -15.59
C ASN A 141 13.29 18.47 -14.26
N TYR A 142 13.98 17.32 -14.29
CA TYR A 142 14.35 16.57 -13.09
C TYR A 142 15.89 16.45 -12.94
N PRO A 143 16.41 16.17 -11.74
CA PRO A 143 17.85 16.10 -11.48
C PRO A 143 18.53 14.91 -12.17
N TYR A 144 19.67 15.18 -12.79
CA TYR A 144 20.59 14.18 -13.34
C TYR A 144 21.82 13.98 -12.44
N SER A 145 22.06 14.91 -11.53
CA SER A 145 23.13 14.86 -10.56
C SER A 145 22.73 14.09 -9.30
N PRO A 146 23.69 13.49 -8.59
CA PRO A 146 23.47 12.91 -7.26
C PRO A 146 22.86 13.91 -6.28
N HIS A 147 21.77 13.51 -5.65
CA HIS A 147 21.01 14.28 -4.68
C HIS A 147 20.43 13.35 -3.61
N SER A 148 19.89 13.89 -2.52
CA SER A 148 19.22 13.06 -1.52
C SER A 148 18.01 13.73 -0.89
N TYR A 149 17.20 12.90 -0.23
CA TYR A 149 15.95 13.27 0.43
C TYR A 149 15.98 12.77 1.86
N MET A 150 15.92 13.65 2.86
CA MET A 150 15.56 13.23 4.21
C MET A 150 14.05 13.10 4.30
N SER A 151 13.56 11.93 4.68
CA SER A 151 12.14 11.60 4.60
C SER A 151 11.65 10.84 5.82
N TYR A 152 10.39 11.09 6.19
CA TYR A 152 9.63 10.23 7.08
C TYR A 152 8.93 9.15 6.26
N TYR A 153 9.24 7.90 6.57
CA TYR A 153 8.63 6.71 5.98
C TYR A 153 7.71 6.04 7.00
N ARG A 154 6.55 5.56 6.55
CA ARG A 154 5.70 4.68 7.34
C ARG A 154 5.10 3.56 6.51
N ASP A 155 4.92 2.40 7.13
CA ASP A 155 4.06 1.34 6.62
C ASP A 155 3.18 0.74 7.71
N TYR A 156 2.00 0.28 7.30
CA TYR A 156 1.02 -0.33 8.21
C TYR A 156 -0.01 -1.13 7.42
N GLN A 157 -0.78 -1.97 8.12
CA GLN A 157 -1.87 -2.74 7.53
C GLN A 157 -3.19 -2.44 8.22
N LEU A 158 -4.28 -2.48 7.47
CA LEU A 158 -5.66 -2.39 7.95
C LEU A 158 -6.37 -3.71 7.63
N VAL A 159 -6.79 -4.41 8.67
CA VAL A 159 -7.52 -5.68 8.57
C VAL A 159 -8.71 -5.63 9.52
N ASN A 160 -9.91 -5.89 9.01
CA ASN A 160 -11.15 -5.86 9.81
C ASN A 160 -11.28 -4.58 10.68
N ASN A 161 -10.95 -3.42 10.10
CA ASN A 161 -10.95 -2.11 10.76
C ASN A 161 -9.96 -1.94 11.92
N ASN A 162 -8.98 -2.83 12.07
CA ASN A 162 -7.89 -2.70 13.02
C ASN A 162 -6.56 -2.47 12.31
N TYR A 163 -5.75 -1.58 12.85
CA TYR A 163 -4.40 -1.30 12.37
C TYR A 163 -3.40 -2.30 12.95
N TYR A 164 -2.49 -2.78 12.10
CA TYR A 164 -1.42 -3.72 12.43
C TYR A 164 -0.07 -3.20 11.94
N ASN A 165 0.99 -3.59 12.65
CA ASN A 165 2.39 -3.41 12.29
C ASN A 165 2.71 -1.99 11.78
N LEU A 166 2.37 -0.95 12.54
CA LEU A 166 2.81 0.40 12.19
C LEU A 166 4.32 0.50 12.40
N ASN A 167 5.07 0.58 11.30
CA ASN A 167 6.51 0.79 11.29
C ASN A 167 6.81 2.18 10.76
N GLU A 168 7.73 2.88 11.43
CA GLU A 168 7.99 4.30 11.19
C GLU A 168 9.49 4.54 11.17
N ALA A 169 9.99 5.29 10.18
CA ALA A 169 11.41 5.49 10.01
C ALA A 169 11.76 6.90 9.52
N ILE A 170 12.92 7.38 9.94
CA ILE A 170 13.60 8.52 9.30
C ILE A 170 14.67 7.94 8.38
N VAL A 171 14.51 8.18 7.08
CA VAL A 171 15.32 7.58 6.02
C VAL A 171 15.88 8.69 5.14
N GLU A 172 17.18 8.62 4.87
CA GLU A 172 17.78 9.39 3.79
C GLU A 172 17.86 8.53 2.53
N SER A 173 17.19 8.97 1.47
CA SER A 173 17.24 8.31 0.16
C SER A 173 18.21 9.04 -0.76
N PHE A 174 19.29 8.37 -1.13
CA PHE A 174 20.26 8.83 -2.11
C PHE A 174 19.81 8.45 -3.51
N ASP A 175 19.89 9.40 -4.43
CA ASP A 175 19.50 9.22 -5.83
C ASP A 175 20.58 9.79 -6.75
N ALA A 176 21.18 8.92 -7.55
CA ALA A 176 22.22 9.22 -8.52
C ALA A 176 21.70 9.94 -9.77
N GLY A 177 20.39 10.24 -9.86
CA GLY A 177 19.79 11.01 -10.94
C GLY A 177 18.88 10.19 -11.87
N PHE A 178 17.99 10.88 -12.58
CA PHE A 178 16.94 10.29 -13.42
C PHE A 178 17.45 9.51 -14.65
N ASN A 179 18.72 9.66 -15.00
CA ASN A 179 19.41 8.87 -16.02
C ASN A 179 19.78 7.45 -15.53
N THR A 180 19.71 7.18 -14.22
CA THR A 180 20.06 5.88 -13.64
C THR A 180 18.81 5.05 -13.27
N SER A 181 18.94 3.73 -13.24
CA SER A 181 17.86 2.84 -12.76
C SER A 181 17.71 2.98 -11.24
N LYS A 182 16.52 3.38 -10.76
CA LYS A 182 16.27 3.54 -9.32
C LYS A 182 16.59 2.27 -8.53
N TYR A 183 16.14 1.12 -9.02
CA TYR A 183 16.35 -0.16 -8.36
C TYR A 183 17.74 -0.76 -8.63
N LEU A 184 18.21 -0.79 -9.88
CA LEU A 184 19.42 -1.55 -10.25
C LEU A 184 20.75 -0.79 -10.06
N TYR A 185 20.72 0.54 -10.08
CA TYR A 185 21.96 1.31 -9.92
C TYR A 185 22.38 1.33 -8.44
N LYS A 186 23.63 0.97 -8.17
CA LYS A 186 24.14 0.74 -6.81
C LYS A 186 24.12 1.99 -5.92
N ASP A 187 24.34 3.18 -6.50
CA ASP A 187 24.41 4.41 -5.71
C ASP A 187 23.02 5.03 -5.47
N ASN A 188 21.97 4.48 -6.08
CA ASN A 188 20.60 4.73 -5.65
C ASN A 188 20.36 3.85 -4.43
N THR A 189 20.40 4.39 -3.22
CA THR A 189 20.25 3.58 -2.01
C THR A 189 19.70 4.42 -0.88
N SER A 190 19.42 3.80 0.26
CA SER A 190 18.86 4.48 1.42
C SER A 190 19.62 4.14 2.68
N ALA A 191 19.77 5.11 3.57
CA ALA A 191 20.29 4.94 4.92
C ALA A 191 19.18 5.24 5.93
N ILE A 192 19.08 4.42 6.97
CA ILE A 192 18.08 4.59 8.04
C ILE A 192 18.74 5.28 9.23
N TYR A 193 18.13 6.32 9.77
CA TYR A 193 18.58 7.05 10.97
C TYR A 193 17.65 6.85 12.18
N SER A 194 16.43 6.38 11.95
CA SER A 194 15.50 5.93 12.99
C SER A 194 14.59 4.87 12.42
N TYR A 195 14.27 3.83 13.20
CA TYR A 195 13.29 2.81 12.85
C TYR A 195 12.56 2.35 14.11
N ASN A 196 11.25 2.59 14.16
CA ASN A 196 10.39 2.31 15.30
C ASN A 196 9.24 1.39 14.89
N VAL A 197 9.11 0.27 15.59
CA VAL A 197 7.92 -0.59 15.55
C VAL A 197 6.96 -0.09 16.63
N ASN A 198 5.81 0.43 16.22
CA ASN A 198 4.88 1.06 17.15
C ASN A 198 4.02 -0.01 17.86
N ASN A 199 4.48 -0.42 19.04
CA ASN A 199 3.85 -1.46 19.86
C ASN A 199 2.49 -1.07 20.46
N LYS A 200 1.99 0.16 20.21
CA LYS A 200 0.60 0.54 20.54
C LYS A 200 -0.40 -0.09 19.58
N PHE A 201 0.05 -0.58 18.43
CA PHE A 201 -0.75 -1.28 17.43
C PHE A 201 -0.49 -2.78 17.48
N TYR A 202 -1.48 -3.57 17.04
CA TYR A 202 -1.35 -5.03 16.99
C TYR A 202 -0.18 -5.44 16.09
N GLN A 203 0.53 -6.50 16.49
CA GLN A 203 1.64 -7.05 15.71
C GLN A 203 1.25 -8.43 15.17
N ASP A 204 1.51 -8.66 13.89
CA ASP A 204 1.24 -9.93 13.21
C ASP A 204 2.31 -10.22 12.16
N THR A 205 3.03 -11.32 12.33
CA THR A 205 4.17 -11.69 11.47
C THR A 205 3.77 -12.15 10.08
N LEU A 206 2.54 -12.67 9.88
CA LEU A 206 2.05 -13.04 8.54
C LEU A 206 1.73 -11.79 7.72
N LEU A 207 1.28 -10.73 8.38
CA LEU A 207 1.02 -9.43 7.76
C LEU A 207 2.30 -8.70 7.33
N LEU A 208 3.45 -8.98 7.96
CA LEU A 208 4.75 -8.43 7.56
C LEU A 208 5.28 -9.03 6.24
N ASN A 209 4.77 -10.18 5.80
CA ASN A 209 5.21 -10.78 4.55
C ASN A 209 4.91 -9.86 3.35
N SER A 210 5.77 -9.94 2.32
CA SER A 210 5.59 -9.18 1.08
C SER A 210 4.30 -9.54 0.35
N ILE A 211 3.70 -8.53 -0.30
CA ILE A 211 2.52 -8.68 -1.17
C ILE A 211 2.82 -9.42 -2.49
N TYR A 212 4.09 -9.70 -2.77
CA TYR A 212 4.54 -10.55 -3.87
C TYR A 212 4.89 -11.97 -3.41
N GLY A 213 4.67 -12.29 -2.13
CA GLY A 213 4.94 -13.59 -1.54
C GLY A 213 3.82 -14.62 -1.76
N LYS A 214 4.07 -15.85 -1.27
CA LYS A 214 3.10 -16.96 -1.35
C LYS A 214 1.94 -16.82 -0.36
N SER A 215 2.21 -16.27 0.83
CA SER A 215 1.24 -16.15 1.91
C SER A 215 0.34 -14.91 1.79
N LYS A 216 0.85 -13.81 1.21
CA LYS A 216 0.16 -12.53 1.04
C LYS A 216 0.30 -12.08 -0.41
N THR A 217 -0.81 -11.87 -1.09
CA THR A 217 -0.81 -11.51 -2.52
C THR A 217 -1.80 -10.40 -2.85
N LEU A 218 -1.43 -9.53 -3.80
CA LEU A 218 -2.31 -8.51 -4.38
C LEU A 218 -3.49 -9.16 -5.13
N VAL A 219 -3.19 -10.10 -6.04
CA VAL A 219 -4.17 -10.83 -6.86
C VAL A 219 -3.65 -12.23 -7.18
N TYR A 220 -4.55 -13.22 -7.19
CA TYR A 220 -4.26 -14.58 -7.69
C TYR A 220 -4.16 -14.67 -9.22
N ASP A 221 -4.47 -13.59 -9.93
CA ASP A 221 -4.45 -13.48 -11.38
C ASP A 221 -3.09 -12.94 -11.85
N ASN A 222 -2.62 -13.38 -13.01
CA ASN A 222 -1.35 -12.95 -13.59
C ASN A 222 -1.40 -11.53 -14.16
N SER A 223 -2.60 -10.95 -14.38
CA SER A 223 -2.77 -9.64 -15.01
C SER A 223 -2.27 -8.45 -14.17
N ALA A 224 -1.95 -8.64 -12.89
CA ALA A 224 -1.53 -7.58 -11.98
C ALA A 224 -0.29 -7.93 -11.13
N LYS A 225 0.44 -9.00 -11.49
CA LYS A 225 1.66 -9.41 -10.77
C LYS A 225 2.84 -8.56 -11.25
N LEU A 226 3.59 -7.99 -10.32
CA LEU A 226 4.98 -7.60 -10.61
C LEU A 226 5.84 -8.86 -10.65
N GLY A 227 6.71 -8.97 -11.66
CA GLY A 227 7.61 -10.11 -11.85
C GLY A 227 8.82 -10.13 -10.90
N THR A 228 8.67 -9.65 -9.66
CA THR A 228 9.80 -9.45 -8.74
C THR A 228 9.48 -9.98 -7.35
N GLU A 229 10.40 -10.75 -6.75
CA GLU A 229 10.32 -11.24 -5.37
C GLU A 229 10.75 -10.18 -4.32
N ILE A 230 10.52 -8.89 -4.59
CA ILE A 230 10.95 -7.80 -3.70
C ILE A 230 10.20 -7.92 -2.37
N GLN A 231 10.96 -7.98 -1.29
CA GLN A 231 10.42 -7.99 0.08
C GLN A 231 10.52 -6.62 0.74
N ASN A 232 11.51 -5.80 0.33
CA ASN A 232 11.72 -4.47 0.88
C ASN A 232 10.56 -3.53 0.55
N GLU A 233 9.90 -3.04 1.58
CA GLU A 233 8.69 -2.24 1.50
C GLU A 233 8.95 -0.85 0.90
N LEU A 234 10.09 -0.24 1.22
CA LEU A 234 10.54 1.01 0.61
C LEU A 234 10.83 0.84 -0.89
N GLU A 235 11.42 -0.29 -1.30
CA GLU A 235 11.64 -0.57 -2.73
C GLU A 235 10.34 -0.88 -3.47
N ILE A 236 9.39 -1.56 -2.84
CA ILE A 236 8.02 -1.69 -3.38
C ILE A 236 7.42 -0.31 -3.60
N LEU A 237 7.61 0.65 -2.70
CA LEU A 237 7.15 2.02 -2.92
C LEU A 237 7.92 2.71 -4.08
N ASN A 238 9.25 2.58 -4.14
CA ASN A 238 10.09 3.19 -5.19
C ASN A 238 9.74 2.71 -6.61
N ILE A 239 9.46 1.42 -6.81
CA ILE A 239 9.09 0.89 -8.14
C ILE A 239 7.73 1.39 -8.62
N HIS A 240 6.86 1.83 -7.70
CA HIS A 240 5.56 2.42 -8.00
C HIS A 240 5.64 3.94 -8.26
N ASN A 241 6.83 4.53 -8.38
CA ASN A 241 6.98 5.90 -8.83
C ASN A 241 7.16 5.96 -10.36
N PRO A 242 6.11 6.27 -11.16
CA PRO A 242 6.18 6.24 -12.62
C PRO A 242 7.05 7.36 -13.20
N ILE A 243 7.18 8.49 -12.50
CA ILE A 243 7.96 9.64 -12.94
C ILE A 243 9.46 9.33 -12.80
N ARG A 244 9.89 8.81 -11.64
CA ARG A 244 11.30 8.40 -11.42
C ARG A 244 11.73 7.24 -12.31
N ASN A 245 10.81 6.32 -12.61
CA ASN A 245 11.05 5.13 -13.41
C ASN A 245 10.57 5.30 -14.88
N TYR A 246 10.48 6.53 -15.39
CA TYR A 246 9.77 6.83 -16.64
C TYR A 246 10.22 6.00 -17.85
N ASN A 247 11.49 5.60 -17.90
CA ASN A 247 12.11 4.84 -18.98
C ASN A 247 12.37 3.37 -18.63
N LYS A 248 11.72 2.84 -17.59
CA LYS A 248 11.81 1.45 -17.15
C LYS A 248 10.41 0.85 -17.00
N SER A 249 10.31 -0.46 -17.19
CA SER A 249 9.07 -1.17 -16.88
C SER A 249 8.83 -1.10 -15.38
N SER A 250 7.64 -0.64 -14.99
CA SER A 250 7.27 -0.39 -13.60
C SER A 250 6.14 -1.32 -13.15
N PHE A 251 4.90 -0.86 -13.16
CA PHE A 251 3.74 -1.57 -12.63
C PHE A 251 2.57 -1.59 -13.63
N SER A 252 1.56 -2.40 -13.29
CA SER A 252 0.42 -2.72 -14.14
C SER A 252 -0.23 -1.47 -14.73
N PHE A 253 -0.51 -1.52 -16.04
CA PHE A 253 -1.15 -0.49 -16.84
C PHE A 253 -0.33 0.80 -17.06
N ILE A 254 0.67 1.12 -16.25
CA ILE A 254 1.69 2.13 -16.58
C ILE A 254 2.79 1.56 -17.48
N TYR A 255 3.29 0.36 -17.17
CA TYR A 255 4.41 -0.31 -17.84
C TYR A 255 5.64 0.59 -17.96
N VAL A 256 6.15 0.85 -19.17
CA VAL A 256 7.18 1.87 -19.40
C VAL A 256 6.47 3.21 -19.63
N PHE A 257 6.51 4.10 -18.63
CA PHE A 257 5.73 5.35 -18.65
C PHE A 257 5.96 6.18 -19.93
N ARG A 258 7.19 6.24 -20.44
CA ARG A 258 7.56 6.93 -21.68
C ARG A 258 6.94 6.32 -22.93
N ASP A 259 6.93 5.00 -23.01
CA ASP A 259 6.68 4.28 -24.27
C ASP A 259 5.22 3.79 -24.35
N ASP A 260 4.63 3.43 -23.21
CA ASP A 260 3.34 2.75 -23.11
C ASP A 260 2.19 3.67 -22.66
N PHE A 261 2.45 4.63 -21.76
CA PHE A 261 1.39 5.34 -21.04
C PHE A 261 0.40 6.05 -21.96
N VAL A 262 0.89 6.88 -22.88
CA VAL A 262 0.05 7.64 -23.82
C VAL A 262 -0.68 6.70 -24.79
N ASN A 263 -0.05 5.60 -25.18
CA ASN A 263 -0.61 4.64 -26.12
C ASN A 263 -1.70 3.76 -25.49
N ASN A 264 -1.62 3.51 -24.19
CA ASN A 264 -2.54 2.61 -23.48
C ASN A 264 -3.70 3.33 -22.79
N HIS A 265 -3.74 4.67 -22.77
CA HIS A 265 -4.78 5.44 -22.10
C HIS A 265 -5.53 6.39 -23.04
N ARG A 266 -6.72 6.79 -22.61
CA ARG A 266 -7.50 7.92 -23.13
C ARG A 266 -7.38 9.06 -22.13
N PHE A 267 -7.33 10.30 -22.63
CA PHE A 267 -7.12 11.48 -21.80
C PHE A 267 -8.26 12.48 -21.96
N LYS A 268 -8.55 13.21 -20.89
CA LYS A 268 -9.53 14.29 -20.86
C LYS A 268 -8.97 15.44 -20.02
N LEU A 269 -8.82 16.62 -20.63
CA LEU A 269 -8.53 17.83 -19.87
C LEU A 269 -9.75 18.21 -19.04
N LEU A 270 -9.61 18.30 -17.73
CA LEU A 270 -10.69 18.67 -16.81
C LEU A 270 -10.72 20.17 -16.57
N SER A 271 -9.60 20.72 -16.08
CA SER A 271 -9.51 22.11 -15.67
C SER A 271 -8.05 22.58 -15.60
N VAL A 272 -7.83 23.81 -15.16
CA VAL A 272 -6.51 24.30 -14.69
C VAL A 272 -6.60 24.41 -13.16
N LYS A 273 -5.61 23.83 -12.48
CA LYS A 273 -5.41 23.97 -11.04
C LYS A 273 -4.14 24.79 -10.79
N TYR A 274 -3.96 25.25 -9.56
CA TYR A 274 -2.81 26.07 -9.18
C TYR A 274 -2.10 25.46 -7.98
N ILE A 275 -0.79 25.63 -7.91
CA ILE A 275 0.01 25.41 -6.70
C ILE A 275 1.06 26.51 -6.62
N ASP A 276 1.11 27.25 -5.53
CA ASP A 276 2.04 28.39 -5.35
C ASP A 276 2.07 29.30 -6.61
N ASP A 277 0.90 29.65 -7.14
CA ASP A 277 0.66 30.44 -8.36
C ASP A 277 1.06 29.80 -9.70
N VAL A 278 1.62 28.58 -9.69
CA VAL A 278 1.94 27.85 -10.92
C VAL A 278 0.67 27.21 -11.50
N PRO A 279 0.24 27.58 -12.72
CA PRO A 279 -0.93 26.96 -13.34
C PRO A 279 -0.58 25.57 -13.90
N LEU A 280 -1.41 24.59 -13.58
CA LEU A 280 -1.28 23.18 -13.91
C LEU A 280 -2.47 22.72 -14.75
N TYR A 281 -2.25 22.03 -15.86
CA TYR A 281 -3.29 21.22 -16.50
C TYR A 281 -3.70 20.09 -15.56
N GLU A 282 -4.99 19.97 -15.24
CA GLU A 282 -5.56 18.78 -14.59
C GLU A 282 -6.11 17.86 -15.69
N ILE A 283 -5.44 16.74 -15.93
CA ILE A 283 -5.81 15.80 -16.99
C ILE A 283 -6.23 14.49 -16.34
N GLU A 284 -7.48 14.09 -16.59
CA GLU A 284 -7.97 12.76 -16.26
C GLU A 284 -7.55 11.76 -17.33
N PHE A 285 -7.23 10.53 -16.91
CA PHE A 285 -6.94 9.44 -17.83
C PHE A 285 -7.56 8.13 -17.37
N ILE A 286 -7.81 7.25 -18.34
CA ILE A 286 -8.28 5.88 -18.12
C ILE A 286 -7.67 4.96 -19.18
N THR A 287 -7.32 3.72 -18.80
CA THR A 287 -6.85 2.70 -19.74
C THR A 287 -7.87 2.48 -20.84
N LYS A 288 -7.39 2.31 -22.08
CA LYS A 288 -8.25 1.94 -23.21
C LYS A 288 -8.97 0.63 -22.91
N GLU A 289 -10.21 0.53 -23.37
CA GLU A 289 -11.08 -0.62 -23.09
C GLU A 289 -10.46 -1.91 -23.63
N ASN A 290 -10.44 -2.94 -22.77
CA ASN A 290 -10.06 -4.29 -23.14
C ASN A 290 -11.01 -5.27 -22.42
N PRO A 291 -11.98 -5.90 -23.12
CA PRO A 291 -12.95 -6.81 -22.50
C PRO A 291 -12.30 -8.08 -21.95
N ASN A 292 -11.08 -8.42 -22.39
CA ASN A 292 -10.32 -9.56 -21.89
C ASN A 292 -9.48 -9.22 -20.66
N SER A 293 -9.40 -7.94 -20.26
CA SER A 293 -8.70 -7.52 -19.05
C SER A 293 -9.65 -7.47 -17.86
N LYS A 294 -9.34 -8.22 -16.80
CA LYS A 294 -10.11 -8.25 -15.55
C LYS A 294 -10.01 -6.96 -14.74
N TYR A 295 -8.96 -6.17 -14.97
CA TYR A 295 -8.70 -4.91 -14.28
C TYR A 295 -8.47 -3.78 -15.27
N MET A 296 -8.60 -2.56 -14.79
CA MET A 296 -8.32 -1.35 -15.56
C MET A 296 -7.73 -0.27 -14.63
N GLY A 297 -7.06 0.70 -15.23
CA GLY A 297 -6.41 1.79 -14.50
C GLY A 297 -7.01 3.14 -14.87
N ALA A 298 -7.13 4.05 -13.90
CA ALA A 298 -7.55 5.42 -14.13
C ALA A 298 -6.90 6.36 -13.12
N GLY A 299 -6.93 7.65 -13.40
CA GLY A 299 -6.27 8.62 -12.54
C GLY A 299 -6.27 10.04 -13.07
N LYS A 300 -5.45 10.88 -12.43
CA LYS A 300 -5.23 12.27 -12.81
C LYS A 300 -3.73 12.57 -12.86
N ILE A 301 -3.32 13.40 -13.80
CA ILE A 301 -1.95 13.92 -13.91
C ILE A 301 -2.00 15.46 -13.97
N TYR A 302 -1.13 16.09 -13.19
CA TYR A 302 -1.07 17.54 -13.03
C TYR A 302 0.24 18.04 -13.65
N ILE A 303 0.15 18.83 -14.71
CA ILE A 303 1.29 19.22 -15.55
C ILE A 303 1.38 20.74 -15.62
N ALA A 304 2.53 21.32 -15.28
CA ALA A 304 2.76 22.76 -15.38
C ALA A 304 2.61 23.26 -16.82
N LYS A 305 1.83 24.34 -17.01
CA LYS A 305 1.59 24.92 -18.34
C LYS A 305 2.84 25.57 -18.95
N SER A 306 3.77 26.04 -18.11
CA SER A 306 4.95 26.80 -18.51
C SER A 306 6.06 25.94 -19.11
N ASN A 307 6.36 24.79 -18.50
CA ASN A 307 7.52 23.95 -18.84
C ASN A 307 7.21 22.45 -18.96
N PHE A 308 5.93 22.06 -18.88
CA PHE A 308 5.47 20.67 -18.88
C PHE A 308 6.05 19.79 -17.74
N ALA A 309 6.51 20.37 -16.63
CA ALA A 309 6.88 19.60 -15.45
C ALA A 309 5.67 18.86 -14.88
N ILE A 310 5.84 17.59 -14.51
CA ILE A 310 4.77 16.80 -13.88
C ILE A 310 4.85 17.06 -12.38
N HIS A 311 3.87 17.76 -11.84
CA HIS A 311 3.79 18.04 -10.41
C HIS A 311 3.21 16.86 -9.64
N LYS A 312 2.18 16.20 -10.16
CA LYS A 312 1.51 15.12 -9.45
C LYS A 312 0.92 14.09 -10.42
N ILE A 313 0.93 12.83 -10.01
CA ILE A 313 0.14 11.77 -10.62
C ILE A 313 -0.57 10.97 -9.54
N GLU A 314 -1.87 10.77 -9.73
CA GLU A 314 -2.75 9.94 -8.92
C GLU A 314 -3.23 8.79 -9.81
N TYR A 315 -3.06 7.55 -9.38
CA TYR A 315 -3.34 6.36 -10.18
C TYR A 315 -4.02 5.29 -9.34
N SER A 316 -5.15 4.76 -9.81
CA SER A 316 -5.85 3.66 -9.15
C SER A 316 -6.10 2.52 -10.14
N VAL A 317 -5.88 1.28 -9.70
CA VAL A 317 -6.27 0.07 -10.44
C VAL A 317 -7.47 -0.58 -9.76
N PHE A 318 -8.49 -0.91 -10.54
CA PHE A 318 -9.75 -1.45 -10.05
C PHE A 318 -10.33 -2.48 -11.01
N SER A 319 -11.34 -3.23 -10.55
CA SER A 319 -12.00 -4.27 -11.36
C SER A 319 -12.70 -3.68 -12.60
N ASN A 320 -12.48 -4.31 -13.74
CA ASN A 320 -13.14 -3.96 -15.00
C ASN A 320 -14.55 -4.57 -15.01
N LYS A 321 -15.57 -3.71 -15.00
CA LYS A 321 -16.98 -4.14 -15.04
C LYS A 321 -17.35 -4.86 -16.35
N ASN A 322 -16.64 -4.57 -17.44
CA ASN A 322 -16.94 -5.11 -18.76
C ASN A 322 -16.31 -6.49 -19.01
N TYR A 323 -15.47 -6.98 -18.08
CA TYR A 323 -14.85 -8.28 -18.16
C TYR A 323 -15.90 -9.40 -18.22
N ASN A 324 -15.86 -10.23 -19.27
CA ASN A 324 -16.85 -11.29 -19.58
C ASN A 324 -18.30 -10.82 -19.80
N SER A 325 -18.54 -9.53 -20.02
CA SER A 325 -19.87 -9.02 -20.37
C SER A 325 -19.99 -8.82 -21.88
N ALA A 326 -21.02 -9.42 -22.49
CA ALA A 326 -21.30 -9.33 -23.93
C ALA A 326 -21.90 -7.98 -24.37
N ARG A 327 -21.91 -6.98 -23.49
CA ARG A 327 -22.49 -5.65 -23.74
C ARG A 327 -21.61 -4.59 -23.12
N SER A 328 -21.01 -3.74 -23.93
CA SER A 328 -21.10 -2.28 -23.72
C SER A 328 -20.46 -1.53 -24.89
N LYS A 329 -21.22 -0.61 -25.49
CA LYS A 329 -20.70 0.54 -26.23
C LYS A 329 -21.18 1.78 -25.47
N ASP A 330 -20.31 2.80 -25.47
CA ASP A 330 -20.62 4.20 -25.18
C ASP A 330 -20.70 4.61 -23.70
N ASN A 331 -19.54 4.67 -23.03
CA ASN A 331 -19.08 5.80 -22.20
C ASN A 331 -17.85 5.41 -21.34
N ALA A 332 -16.63 5.63 -21.86
CA ALA A 332 -15.39 5.26 -21.17
C ALA A 332 -15.13 6.03 -19.85
N PHE A 333 -15.76 7.19 -19.67
CA PHE A 333 -15.68 7.99 -18.44
C PHE A 333 -16.98 7.98 -17.62
N GLY A 334 -17.97 7.13 -17.97
CA GLY A 334 -19.27 7.09 -17.29
C GLY A 334 -19.16 6.55 -15.85
N ASN A 335 -19.73 7.28 -14.88
CA ASN A 335 -19.83 6.98 -13.44
C ASN A 335 -18.89 5.85 -12.97
N LEU A 336 -17.60 6.20 -12.87
CA LEU A 336 -16.56 5.45 -12.18
C LEU A 336 -16.95 5.29 -10.71
N SER A 337 -17.84 4.33 -10.42
CA SER A 337 -18.21 3.97 -9.05
C SER A 337 -17.01 3.25 -8.43
N ARG A 338 -16.07 4.04 -7.88
CA ARG A 338 -14.94 3.64 -7.04
C ARG A 338 -15.44 3.17 -5.67
N LYS A 339 -16.34 2.18 -5.63
CA LYS A 339 -16.66 1.52 -4.36
C LYS A 339 -15.37 0.87 -3.86
N SER A 340 -14.90 1.27 -2.67
CA SER A 340 -13.64 0.88 -2.04
C SER A 340 -13.32 -0.64 -2.14
N GLY A 341 -14.33 -1.51 -2.13
CA GLY A 341 -14.14 -2.97 -2.29
C GLY A 341 -13.65 -3.47 -3.66
N ASN A 342 -13.55 -2.60 -4.68
CA ASN A 342 -13.13 -2.96 -6.03
C ASN A 342 -11.72 -2.47 -6.40
N ILE A 343 -11.06 -1.70 -5.53
CA ILE A 343 -9.73 -1.15 -5.78
C ILE A 343 -8.68 -2.20 -5.40
N LEU A 344 -7.75 -2.46 -6.32
CA LEU A 344 -6.59 -3.30 -6.08
C LEU A 344 -5.45 -2.53 -5.45
N PHE A 345 -5.10 -1.39 -6.02
CA PHE A 345 -4.09 -0.51 -5.46
C PHE A 345 -4.25 0.92 -5.98
N GLU A 346 -3.65 1.84 -5.23
CA GLU A 346 -3.58 3.27 -5.51
C GLU A 346 -2.15 3.75 -5.31
N VAL A 347 -1.73 4.66 -6.17
CA VAL A 347 -0.41 5.29 -6.19
C VAL A 347 -0.64 6.78 -6.27
N THR A 348 -0.03 7.54 -5.38
CA THR A 348 0.06 9.00 -5.49
C THR A 348 1.52 9.39 -5.44
N VAL A 349 1.97 10.20 -6.38
CA VAL A 349 3.34 10.74 -6.38
C VAL A 349 3.28 12.22 -6.70
N GLU A 350 3.90 13.03 -5.85
CA GLU A 350 4.01 14.46 -6.04
C GLU A 350 5.47 14.91 -6.01
N TYR A 351 5.81 15.84 -6.91
CA TYR A 351 7.09 16.52 -7.00
C TYR A 351 6.88 18.01 -6.80
N LYS A 352 7.85 18.65 -6.14
CA LYS A 352 7.91 20.10 -5.93
C LYS A 352 9.11 20.71 -6.62
N VAL A 353 8.97 21.98 -7.00
CA VAL A 353 10.08 22.77 -7.55
C VAL A 353 11.06 23.11 -6.42
N VAL A 354 12.34 22.85 -6.63
CA VAL A 354 13.45 23.41 -5.84
C VAL A 354 14.50 23.91 -6.84
N GLY A 355 14.86 25.19 -6.72
CA GLY A 355 15.65 25.87 -7.75
C GLY A 355 14.94 25.82 -9.10
N ASN A 356 15.55 25.16 -10.08
CA ASN A 356 14.99 24.97 -11.43
C ASN A 356 14.62 23.51 -11.75
N LYS A 357 14.60 22.61 -10.76
CA LYS A 357 14.31 21.19 -10.93
C LYS A 357 13.15 20.72 -10.07
N MET A 358 12.55 19.61 -10.48
CA MET A 358 11.51 18.90 -9.75
C MET A 358 12.11 17.83 -8.85
N PHE A 359 11.82 17.91 -7.56
CA PHE A 359 12.28 16.97 -6.54
C PHE A 359 11.09 16.29 -5.87
N LEU A 360 11.26 15.04 -5.42
CA LEU A 360 10.19 14.29 -4.76
C LEU A 360 9.66 15.09 -3.55
N ASN A 361 8.34 15.23 -3.46
CA ASN A 361 7.67 15.79 -2.30
C ASN A 361 7.13 14.65 -1.42
N TYR A 362 6.31 13.78 -1.99
CA TYR A 362 5.89 12.54 -1.36
C TYR A 362 5.50 11.49 -2.38
N MET A 363 5.43 10.24 -1.90
CA MET A 363 4.79 9.17 -2.63
C MET A 363 4.07 8.21 -1.68
N THR A 364 2.94 7.68 -2.13
CA THR A 364 2.16 6.68 -1.41
C THR A 364 1.84 5.50 -2.32
N PHE A 365 1.78 4.31 -1.74
CA PHE A 365 1.32 3.10 -2.40
C PHE A 365 0.43 2.30 -1.45
N ASN A 366 -0.86 2.30 -1.75
CA ASN A 366 -1.90 1.68 -0.95
C ASN A 366 -2.45 0.51 -1.73
N ASN A 367 -2.42 -0.70 -1.17
CA ASN A 367 -2.83 -1.88 -1.90
C ASN A 367 -3.69 -2.81 -1.07
N ARG A 368 -4.68 -3.42 -1.71
CA ARG A 368 -5.41 -4.56 -1.18
C ARG A 368 -4.49 -5.79 -1.16
N PHE A 369 -4.63 -6.66 -0.18
CA PHE A 369 -4.00 -7.97 -0.19
C PHE A 369 -4.97 -9.05 0.28
N ILE A 370 -4.65 -10.28 -0.09
CA ILE A 370 -5.29 -11.48 0.40
C ILE A 370 -4.23 -12.32 1.11
N ILE A 371 -4.49 -12.67 2.36
CA ILE A 371 -3.70 -13.69 3.06
C ILE A 371 -4.33 -15.06 2.82
N LYS A 372 -3.47 -16.02 2.45
CA LYS A 372 -3.79 -17.44 2.52
C LYS A 372 -3.57 -17.90 3.95
N GLU A 373 -4.58 -18.53 4.54
CA GLU A 373 -4.41 -19.23 5.80
C GLU A 373 -3.22 -20.21 5.69
N PRO A 374 -2.18 -20.09 6.53
CA PRO A 374 -0.95 -20.87 6.39
C PRO A 374 -1.17 -22.37 6.61
N ASN A 375 -2.17 -22.74 7.41
CA ASN A 375 -2.57 -24.12 7.67
C ASN A 375 -4.08 -24.30 7.41
N PRO A 376 -4.53 -24.34 6.14
CA PRO A 376 -5.95 -24.51 5.85
C PRO A 376 -6.40 -25.92 6.20
N PHE A 377 -7.67 -26.08 6.60
CA PHE A 377 -8.25 -27.42 6.77
C PHE A 377 -8.35 -28.12 5.40
N LYS A 378 -7.60 -29.21 5.24
CA LYS A 378 -7.44 -29.97 3.99
C LYS A 378 -7.35 -31.47 4.25
N VAL A 379 -7.51 -32.24 3.17
CA VAL A 379 -7.23 -33.68 3.16
C VAL A 379 -5.73 -33.88 3.07
N GLU A 380 -5.18 -34.69 3.96
CA GLU A 380 -3.79 -35.12 4.01
C GLU A 380 -3.57 -36.36 3.13
N SER A 381 -4.45 -37.36 3.23
CA SER A 381 -4.45 -38.55 2.37
C SER A 381 -5.86 -39.05 2.08
N PHE A 382 -5.99 -39.79 0.98
CA PHE A 382 -7.20 -40.50 0.57
C PHE A 382 -6.78 -41.90 0.14
N ASP A 383 -7.15 -42.90 0.94
CA ASP A 383 -6.66 -44.26 0.79
C ASP A 383 -7.84 -45.24 0.66
N PHE A 384 -7.69 -46.26 -0.18
CA PHE A 384 -8.62 -47.39 -0.26
C PHE A 384 -7.87 -48.65 0.19
N ASP A 385 -8.43 -49.39 1.15
CA ASP A 385 -7.88 -50.68 1.58
C ASP A 385 -8.68 -51.83 0.92
N PRO A 386 -8.06 -52.62 0.02
CA PRO A 386 -8.72 -53.74 -0.64
C PRO A 386 -9.15 -54.87 0.32
N ASN A 387 -8.54 -54.99 1.50
CA ASN A 387 -8.80 -56.08 2.43
C ASN A 387 -10.11 -55.87 3.18
N ASP A 388 -10.37 -54.66 3.66
CA ASP A 388 -11.60 -54.32 4.37
C ASP A 388 -12.65 -53.60 3.48
N GLN A 389 -12.22 -53.16 2.29
CA GLN A 389 -13.01 -52.43 1.30
C GLN A 389 -13.57 -51.09 1.80
N TYR A 390 -12.84 -50.42 2.69
CA TYR A 390 -13.15 -49.06 3.15
C TYR A 390 -12.26 -48.01 2.49
N PHE A 391 -12.79 -46.80 2.45
CA PHE A 391 -12.02 -45.59 2.14
C PHE A 391 -11.67 -44.86 3.42
N TYR A 392 -10.44 -44.40 3.51
CA TYR A 392 -9.90 -43.62 4.61
C TYR A 392 -9.55 -42.22 4.10
N ILE A 393 -10.18 -41.20 4.68
CA ILE A 393 -9.86 -39.81 4.41
C ILE A 393 -9.22 -39.22 5.66
N LYS A 394 -7.90 -39.00 5.59
CA LYS A 394 -7.16 -38.38 6.68
C LYS A 394 -7.11 -36.86 6.47
N PHE A 395 -7.39 -36.11 7.53
CA PHE A 395 -7.36 -34.65 7.53
C PHE A 395 -6.19 -34.11 8.35
N ASN A 396 -5.67 -32.94 7.98
CA ASN A 396 -4.58 -32.29 8.71
C ASN A 396 -5.01 -31.65 10.04
N LYS A 397 -6.30 -31.57 10.34
CA LYS A 397 -6.87 -31.04 11.59
C LYS A 397 -8.04 -31.91 12.08
N PRO A 398 -8.40 -31.86 13.37
CA PRO A 398 -9.54 -32.58 13.90
C PRO A 398 -10.85 -32.21 13.22
N VAL A 399 -11.67 -33.21 12.88
CA VAL A 399 -12.91 -33.04 12.12
C VAL A 399 -14.11 -32.89 13.07
N ASP A 400 -15.01 -31.94 12.78
CA ASP A 400 -16.31 -31.87 13.45
C ASP A 400 -17.21 -33.01 12.96
N GLU A 401 -17.40 -34.01 13.82
CA GLU A 401 -18.18 -35.22 13.55
C GLU A 401 -19.64 -34.89 13.14
N SER A 402 -20.21 -33.78 13.58
CA SER A 402 -21.56 -33.37 13.17
C SER A 402 -21.65 -33.10 11.67
N THR A 403 -20.55 -32.71 11.03
CA THR A 403 -20.50 -32.33 9.62
C THR A 403 -20.27 -33.49 8.67
N ILE A 404 -19.79 -34.64 9.17
CA ILE A 404 -19.55 -35.84 8.36
C ILE A 404 -20.80 -36.73 8.23
N LYS A 405 -21.83 -36.55 9.08
CA LYS A 405 -23.07 -37.34 9.08
C LYS A 405 -23.85 -37.27 7.76
N ARG A 406 -23.68 -36.19 7.00
CA ARG A 406 -24.39 -35.99 5.72
C ARG A 406 -23.65 -36.63 4.55
N LYS A 407 -24.10 -37.82 4.14
CA LYS A 407 -23.53 -38.60 3.01
C LYS A 407 -23.36 -37.81 1.71
N SER A 408 -24.24 -36.86 1.38
CA SER A 408 -24.12 -36.04 0.16
C SER A 408 -22.88 -35.14 0.12
N ASN A 409 -22.22 -34.94 1.26
CA ASN A 409 -20.98 -34.19 1.38
C ASN A 409 -19.77 -34.98 0.85
N PHE A 410 -19.89 -36.30 0.71
CA PHE A 410 -18.85 -37.20 0.22
C PHE A 410 -19.23 -37.71 -1.16
N LYS A 411 -18.56 -37.24 -2.20
CA LYS A 411 -18.75 -37.73 -3.57
C LYS A 411 -17.53 -38.54 -3.95
N LEU A 412 -17.63 -39.85 -3.89
CA LEU A 412 -16.59 -40.77 -4.34
C LEU A 412 -16.95 -41.29 -5.74
N ARG A 413 -15.94 -41.53 -6.56
CA ARG A 413 -16.06 -42.10 -7.89
C ARG A 413 -14.95 -43.11 -8.12
N TYR A 414 -15.25 -44.16 -8.85
CA TYR A 414 -14.27 -45.03 -9.49
C TYR A 414 -14.35 -44.76 -10.98
N GLN A 415 -13.25 -44.28 -11.58
CA GLN A 415 -13.29 -43.69 -12.94
C GLN A 415 -14.41 -42.63 -13.02
N ASP A 416 -15.40 -42.81 -13.92
CA ASP A 416 -16.55 -41.90 -14.06
C ASP A 416 -17.82 -42.35 -13.30
N LYS A 417 -17.80 -43.54 -12.68
CA LYS A 417 -18.97 -44.09 -11.97
C LYS A 417 -19.03 -43.56 -10.54
N LYS A 418 -20.17 -42.95 -10.19
CA LYS A 418 -20.43 -42.46 -8.83
C LYS A 418 -20.65 -43.63 -7.87
N LEU A 419 -19.92 -43.63 -6.76
CA LEU A 419 -20.08 -44.62 -5.68
C LEU A 419 -21.17 -44.18 -4.70
N ILE A 420 -21.94 -45.15 -4.20
CA ILE A 420 -23.04 -44.90 -3.25
C ILE A 420 -22.52 -45.10 -1.83
N VAL A 421 -22.43 -44.02 -1.06
CA VAL A 421 -21.98 -44.08 0.33
C VAL A 421 -23.03 -44.74 1.23
N ARG A 422 -22.67 -45.83 1.89
CA ARG A 422 -23.51 -46.56 2.84
C ARG A 422 -23.31 -46.08 4.27
N GLU A 423 -22.07 -45.80 4.63
CA GLU A 423 -21.71 -45.49 6.01
C GLU A 423 -20.50 -44.56 6.04
N ILE A 424 -20.50 -43.68 7.05
CA ILE A 424 -19.41 -42.76 7.35
C ILE A 424 -19.22 -42.80 8.86
N ARG A 425 -18.01 -43.10 9.31
CA ARG A 425 -17.64 -43.07 10.72
C ARG A 425 -16.34 -42.31 10.91
N LEU A 426 -16.20 -41.71 12.08
CA LEU A 426 -14.92 -41.19 12.54
C LEU A 426 -14.12 -42.37 13.11
N GLU A 427 -12.95 -42.64 12.53
CA GLU A 427 -12.04 -43.69 13.04
C GLU A 427 -11.19 -43.14 14.18
N ASP A 428 -10.70 -41.91 13.99
CA ASP A 428 -10.02 -41.09 14.99
C ASP A 428 -10.33 -39.61 14.73
N ILE A 429 -9.89 -38.72 15.60
CA ILE A 429 -10.18 -37.27 15.53
C ILE A 429 -9.89 -36.63 14.16
N ASN A 430 -8.98 -37.19 13.36
CA ASN A 430 -8.53 -36.69 12.06
C ASN A 430 -8.88 -37.62 10.88
N THR A 431 -9.38 -38.83 11.10
CA THR A 431 -9.59 -39.82 10.04
C THR A 431 -11.06 -40.23 9.92
N VAL A 432 -11.62 -40.07 8.72
CA VAL A 432 -12.97 -40.52 8.40
C VAL A 432 -12.91 -41.79 7.58
N ARG A 433 -13.54 -42.86 8.08
CA ARG A 433 -13.72 -44.14 7.39
C ARG A 433 -15.07 -44.16 6.68
N ILE A 434 -15.09 -44.56 5.41
CA ILE A 434 -16.28 -44.55 4.55
C ILE A 434 -16.50 -45.91 3.93
N LYS A 435 -17.71 -46.45 4.10
CA LYS A 435 -18.18 -47.64 3.38
C LYS A 435 -19.05 -47.22 2.21
N VAL A 436 -18.83 -47.84 1.06
CA VAL A 436 -19.68 -47.69 -0.13
C VAL A 436 -20.44 -48.99 -0.41
N LEU A 437 -21.56 -48.89 -1.14
CA LEU A 437 -22.27 -50.03 -1.66
C LEU A 437 -21.44 -50.64 -2.79
N ASP A 438 -21.07 -51.91 -2.62
CA ASP A 438 -20.51 -52.82 -3.63
C ASP A 438 -19.94 -52.11 -4.86
N TRP A 439 -18.79 -51.46 -4.67
CA TRP A 439 -18.23 -50.55 -5.67
C TRP A 439 -17.75 -51.30 -6.91
N SER A 440 -17.41 -52.58 -6.77
CA SER A 440 -17.00 -53.50 -7.83
C SER A 440 -18.19 -54.17 -8.55
N ALA A 441 -19.43 -53.92 -8.14
CA ALA A 441 -20.61 -54.48 -8.79
C ALA A 441 -20.65 -54.15 -10.30
N GLY A 442 -20.51 -55.19 -11.12
CA GLY A 442 -20.49 -55.12 -12.59
C GLY A 442 -19.14 -54.76 -13.20
N ILE A 443 -18.04 -54.88 -12.45
CA ILE A 443 -16.67 -54.57 -12.90
C ILE A 443 -15.85 -55.88 -12.87
N SER A 444 -15.18 -56.22 -13.97
CA SER A 444 -14.37 -57.45 -14.11
C SER A 444 -12.96 -57.36 -13.51
N THR A 445 -12.68 -56.35 -12.67
CA THR A 445 -11.35 -56.08 -12.12
C THR A 445 -11.13 -56.84 -10.82
N ASN A 446 -9.94 -57.40 -10.63
CA ASN A 446 -9.55 -57.98 -9.35
C ASN A 446 -9.46 -56.88 -8.28
N VAL A 447 -10.26 -56.98 -7.22
CA VAL A 447 -10.28 -56.02 -6.10
C VAL A 447 -8.88 -55.79 -5.51
N GLN A 448 -8.05 -56.84 -5.46
CA GLN A 448 -6.68 -56.76 -4.93
C GLN A 448 -5.70 -55.99 -5.83
N SER A 449 -6.09 -55.71 -7.09
CA SER A 449 -5.27 -54.95 -8.03
C SER A 449 -5.60 -53.45 -8.09
N VAL A 450 -6.68 -53.04 -7.42
CA VAL A 450 -7.16 -51.66 -7.43
C VAL A 450 -6.39 -50.81 -6.42
N LYS A 451 -5.99 -49.62 -6.86
CA LYS A 451 -5.22 -48.68 -6.04
C LYS A 451 -6.04 -47.45 -5.70
N SER A 452 -5.62 -46.71 -4.67
CA SER A 452 -6.25 -45.45 -4.26
C SER A 452 -6.36 -44.44 -5.40
N GLU A 453 -5.40 -44.42 -6.34
CA GLU A 453 -5.36 -43.51 -7.49
C GLU A 453 -6.45 -43.78 -8.54
N ASP A 454 -7.06 -44.97 -8.54
CA ASP A 454 -8.15 -45.32 -9.46
C ASP A 454 -9.49 -44.65 -9.06
N PHE A 455 -9.50 -44.04 -7.88
CA PHE A 455 -10.66 -43.36 -7.31
C PHE A 455 -10.45 -41.84 -7.29
N SER A 456 -11.57 -41.12 -7.37
CA SER A 456 -11.57 -39.68 -7.13
C SER A 456 -12.63 -39.30 -6.09
N TYR A 457 -12.37 -38.23 -5.36
CA TYR A 457 -13.28 -37.74 -4.33
C TYR A 457 -13.53 -36.23 -4.44
N LYS A 458 -14.70 -35.81 -3.96
CA LYS A 458 -15.04 -34.41 -3.74
C LYS A 458 -15.80 -34.25 -2.44
N LEU A 459 -15.21 -33.49 -1.52
CA LEU A 459 -15.82 -33.15 -0.24
C LEU A 459 -16.53 -31.80 -0.31
N LYS A 460 -17.61 -31.64 0.45
CA LYS A 460 -18.33 -30.36 0.59
C LYS A 460 -18.78 -30.18 2.03
N LYS A 461 -18.69 -28.94 2.55
CA LYS A 461 -19.29 -28.55 3.84
C LYS A 461 -18.85 -29.38 5.06
N ILE A 462 -17.73 -30.11 4.98
CA ILE A 462 -17.07 -30.72 6.14
C ILE A 462 -16.35 -29.60 6.89
N LYS A 463 -16.36 -29.62 8.23
CA LYS A 463 -15.67 -28.62 9.04
C LYS A 463 -14.65 -29.25 9.99
N ASP A 464 -13.65 -28.48 10.39
CA ASP A 464 -12.83 -28.80 11.56
C ASP A 464 -13.60 -28.45 12.86
N THR A 465 -13.05 -28.85 14.01
CA THR A 465 -13.63 -28.56 15.33
C THR A 465 -13.71 -27.07 15.68
N PHE A 466 -13.03 -26.21 14.92
CA PHE A 466 -13.10 -24.74 15.04
C PHE A 466 -14.11 -24.12 14.06
N GLY A 467 -14.80 -24.93 13.26
CA GLY A 467 -15.83 -24.50 12.31
C GLY A 467 -15.32 -24.10 10.92
N THR A 468 -14.02 -24.27 10.63
CA THR A 468 -13.40 -24.00 9.32
C THR A 468 -13.83 -25.05 8.30
N VAL A 469 -14.33 -24.63 7.14
CA VAL A 469 -14.84 -25.55 6.11
C VAL A 469 -13.68 -26.12 5.25
N ILE A 470 -13.70 -27.42 4.98
CA ILE A 470 -12.71 -28.13 4.15
C ILE A 470 -12.53 -27.46 2.78
N ASN A 471 -11.27 -27.25 2.37
CA ASN A 471 -10.91 -26.62 1.09
C ASN A 471 -11.55 -25.24 0.86
N LYS A 472 -12.11 -24.61 1.91
CA LYS A 472 -12.47 -23.20 1.88
C LYS A 472 -11.19 -22.45 2.17
N GLU A 473 -10.61 -21.82 1.15
CA GLU A 473 -9.55 -20.84 1.40
C GLU A 473 -10.15 -19.75 2.29
N SER A 474 -9.77 -19.71 3.57
CA SER A 474 -10.04 -18.57 4.44
C SER A 474 -9.21 -17.41 3.89
N ARG A 475 -9.85 -16.58 3.06
CA ARG A 475 -9.24 -15.40 2.46
C ARG A 475 -9.46 -14.23 3.41
N LEU A 476 -8.43 -13.90 4.18
CA LEU A 476 -8.42 -12.64 4.92
C LEU A 476 -8.06 -11.53 3.94
N VAL A 477 -8.95 -10.55 3.79
CA VAL A 477 -8.72 -9.37 2.96
C VAL A 477 -8.29 -8.23 3.86
N GLY A 478 -7.22 -7.57 3.47
CA GLY A 478 -6.73 -6.36 4.15
C GLY A 478 -6.19 -5.34 3.15
N TYR A 479 -5.74 -4.22 3.69
CA TYR A 479 -5.08 -3.16 2.94
C TYR A 479 -3.73 -2.88 3.58
N GLN A 480 -2.72 -2.62 2.77
CA GLN A 480 -1.40 -2.18 3.23
C GLN A 480 -1.11 -0.81 2.64
N PHE A 481 -0.56 0.05 3.47
CA PHE A 481 -0.22 1.43 3.15
C PHE A 481 1.29 1.57 3.30
N ARG A 482 1.91 2.25 2.34
CA ARG A 482 3.33 2.63 2.36
C ARG A 482 3.43 4.06 1.93
N GLU A 483 4.05 4.89 2.73
CA GLU A 483 4.08 6.33 2.51
C GLU A 483 5.46 6.88 2.84
N LEU A 484 5.95 7.77 1.98
CA LEU A 484 7.24 8.44 2.13
C LEU A 484 7.02 9.95 1.93
N PHE A 485 7.33 10.72 2.96
CA PHE A 485 7.14 12.17 3.00
C PHE A 485 8.50 12.87 3.12
N THR A 486 8.87 13.65 2.10
CA THR A 486 10.17 14.36 2.07
C THR A 486 10.11 15.58 2.99
N GLN A 487 10.97 15.58 4.01
CA GLN A 487 11.13 16.69 4.94
C GLN A 487 12.21 17.67 4.50
N GLU A 488 13.30 17.20 3.89
CA GLU A 488 14.39 18.06 3.40
C GLU A 488 15.01 17.48 2.12
N ILE A 489 15.45 18.36 1.23
CA ILE A 489 16.06 18.02 -0.07
C ILE A 489 17.49 18.55 -0.08
N PHE A 490 18.44 17.70 -0.43
CA PHE A 490 19.81 18.08 -0.69
C PHE A 490 20.08 17.99 -2.20
N GLU A 491 20.07 19.14 -2.89
CA GLU A 491 20.14 19.22 -4.36
C GLU A 491 21.44 18.63 -4.96
N SER A 492 22.52 18.59 -4.18
CA SER A 492 23.80 18.00 -4.55
C SER A 492 24.42 17.29 -3.35
N LYS A 493 24.23 15.98 -3.25
CA LYS A 493 24.84 15.15 -2.20
C LYS A 493 25.38 13.86 -2.80
N LYS A 494 26.69 13.64 -2.62
CA LYS A 494 27.35 12.38 -3.00
C LYS A 494 27.06 11.32 -1.94
N LEU A 495 27.11 10.06 -2.37
CA LEU A 495 26.92 8.93 -1.49
C LEU A 495 28.07 8.85 -0.46
N PRO A 496 27.80 8.89 0.85
CA PRO A 496 28.83 8.72 1.88
C PRO A 496 29.36 7.28 1.91
N SER A 497 30.64 7.09 2.20
CA SER A 497 31.27 5.76 2.23
C SER A 497 31.16 5.06 3.59
N ASP A 498 30.81 5.80 4.63
CA ASP A 498 30.80 5.39 6.04
C ASP A 498 29.43 4.92 6.54
N LEU A 499 28.37 5.09 5.73
CA LEU A 499 27.02 4.69 6.09
C LEU A 499 26.73 3.22 5.79
N ILE A 500 25.88 2.64 6.64
CA ILE A 500 25.25 1.34 6.41
C ILE A 500 23.99 1.57 5.56
N PHE A 501 23.93 0.89 4.43
CA PHE A 501 22.84 1.03 3.47
C PHE A 501 21.83 -0.12 3.54
N VAL A 502 20.59 0.21 3.19
CA VAL A 502 19.47 -0.73 3.07
C VAL A 502 19.79 -1.80 2.01
N ASN A 503 19.53 -3.07 2.37
CA ASN A 503 19.51 -4.14 1.39
C ASN A 503 18.16 -4.15 0.66
N LYS A 504 18.17 -3.76 -0.62
CA LYS A 504 16.98 -3.64 -1.48
C LYS A 504 16.15 -4.91 -1.67
N ALA A 505 16.71 -6.10 -1.39
CA ALA A 505 16.02 -7.36 -1.52
C ALA A 505 15.36 -7.82 -0.21
N MET A 506 15.81 -7.29 0.94
CA MET A 506 15.38 -7.74 2.27
C MET A 506 14.40 -6.74 2.91
N PRO A 507 13.50 -7.20 3.80
CA PRO A 507 12.61 -6.32 4.56
C PRO A 507 13.35 -5.15 5.21
N LEU A 508 12.71 -3.97 5.23
CA LEU A 508 13.36 -2.74 5.70
C LEU A 508 13.84 -2.87 7.16
N GLN A 509 13.05 -3.53 8.00
CA GLN A 509 13.33 -3.82 9.42
C GLN A 509 14.64 -4.58 9.66
N ASN A 510 15.17 -5.28 8.65
CA ASN A 510 16.43 -6.02 8.78
C ASN A 510 17.67 -5.13 8.62
N THR A 511 17.49 -3.87 8.21
CA THR A 511 18.60 -2.92 8.05
C THR A 511 18.98 -2.30 9.39
N ARG A 512 20.28 -2.13 9.64
CA ARG A 512 20.77 -1.44 10.84
C ARG A 512 20.55 0.07 10.73
N VAL A 513 20.23 0.69 11.86
CA VAL A 513 20.11 2.14 11.99
C VAL A 513 21.51 2.76 12.11
N ASN A 514 21.77 3.84 11.36
CA ASN A 514 22.99 4.62 11.42
C ASN A 514 22.93 5.63 12.57
N ILE A 515 24.08 5.91 13.17
CA ILE A 515 24.21 7.00 14.14
C ILE A 515 24.36 8.31 13.35
N PRO A 516 23.42 9.27 13.47
CA PRO A 516 23.48 10.52 12.72
C PRO A 516 24.63 11.40 13.23
N ASN A 517 25.33 12.07 12.30
CA ASN A 517 26.32 13.11 12.61
C ASN A 517 25.71 14.53 12.62
N PHE A 518 24.38 14.60 12.61
CA PHE A 518 23.57 15.82 12.63
C PHE A 518 22.50 15.71 13.72
N ASN A 519 21.84 16.82 14.06
CA ASN A 519 20.73 16.81 14.99
C ASN A 519 19.49 16.14 14.35
N LEU A 520 19.21 14.90 14.75
CA LEU A 520 18.06 14.12 14.25
C LEU A 520 16.71 14.74 14.65
N ASP A 521 16.63 15.50 15.74
CA ASP A 521 15.39 16.09 16.24
C ASP A 521 14.81 17.15 15.29
N ARG A 522 15.59 17.58 14.28
CA ARG A 522 15.13 18.40 13.15
C ARG A 522 14.17 17.67 12.20
N TYR A 523 14.08 16.35 12.33
CA TYR A 523 13.20 15.48 11.56
C TYR A 523 12.30 14.71 12.52
N TRP A 524 11.00 14.69 12.25
CA TRP A 524 10.05 14.09 13.18
C TRP A 524 9.04 13.19 12.49
N VAL A 525 8.54 12.23 13.25
CA VAL A 525 7.51 11.31 12.82
C VAL A 525 6.16 12.01 12.85
N ASN A 526 5.48 12.10 11.70
CA ASN A 526 4.13 12.66 11.59
C ASN A 526 3.11 11.50 11.57
N SER A 527 2.73 10.99 12.75
CA SER A 527 1.86 9.80 12.87
C SER A 527 0.41 10.09 13.31
N PRO A 528 -0.37 10.92 12.61
CA PRO A 528 -1.82 10.79 12.70
C PRO A 528 -2.21 9.52 11.93
N LEU A 529 -2.61 8.50 12.68
CA LEU A 529 -3.46 7.45 12.12
C LEU A 529 -4.85 7.66 12.70
N LYS A 530 -5.85 7.34 11.88
CA LYS A 530 -7.26 7.37 12.27
C LYS A 530 -7.47 6.63 13.58
N GLN A 531 -8.15 7.24 14.54
CA GLN A 531 -8.68 6.49 15.68
C GLN A 531 -9.82 5.60 15.17
N THR A 532 -9.57 4.30 15.04
CA THR A 532 -10.61 3.32 14.76
C THR A 532 -11.49 3.15 16.00
N LYS A 533 -12.80 2.90 15.84
CA LYS A 533 -13.74 2.68 16.97
C LYS A 533 -13.31 1.58 17.96
N ALA A 534 -12.34 0.73 17.60
CA ALA A 534 -11.79 -0.32 18.44
C ALA A 534 -10.63 0.13 19.35
N SER A 535 -9.92 1.22 19.01
CA SER A 535 -8.75 1.70 19.78
C SER A 535 -9.12 2.55 21.00
N SER A 536 -10.42 2.64 21.33
CA SER A 536 -10.95 3.37 22.50
C SER A 536 -11.48 2.42 23.59
N ARG A 537 -10.91 1.22 23.73
CA ARG A 537 -11.23 0.29 24.83
C ARG A 537 -9.99 -0.11 25.59
#